data_AF-A0A7W6GA60-F1
#
_entry.id   AF-A0A7W6GA60-F1
#
_cell.length_a   1.000
_cell.length_b   1.000
_cell.length_c   1.000
_cell.angle_alpha   90.00
_cell.angle_beta   90.00
_cell.angle_gamma   90.00
#
_symmetry.space_group_name_H-M   'P 1'
#
loop_
_entity.id
_entity.type
_entity.pdbx_description
1 polymer ?
#
loop_
_entity_poly.entity_id
_entity_poly.type
_entity_poly.pdbx_seq_one_letter_code
_entity_poly.pdbx_strand_id
1 'polypeptide(L)'
;MKTKTKIGGLLILPLVVAVMVLPLPAAAKTGPEPVEMTWPGGWGKVELIVREDRAELVSHELGGTTRRLRMIATPDDALAVLADERLAFTWPALLKWAGDDLQILRDRALKQAKEAAEGNAKSLPALNRMQQGIGGDNRAILQYIKILRDTGHFDEALAFAKERLAALPRGTAADFMRSDLKIRIADLLVGQGFLDQAIESLRNSIKEQTRPSPFQINEKTTLAEVLAISGRYDEALVALDAAIEAFKQLSPGLFPSYEKTPGSMAYFSAMRGCALYGLGRKDEAVALFARIKDQPGLTSSFSEFEEARIVGISCTRDPDLLAAEVAQRIMTAPPAGQIMIWLQGAELYGPAAKVREQALSREIVVKAMAGRVRLLGGPLEPALRGWIPKTSAPQ
;
A
#
# COMPACT_ATOMS: atom_id res chain seq x y z
N MET A 1 -4.16 -42.79 55.85
CA MET A 1 -4.05 -43.86 54.82
C MET A 1 -3.16 -43.35 53.70
N LYS A 2 -1.98 -43.97 53.50
CA LYS A 2 -1.03 -43.61 52.43
C LYS A 2 -1.39 -44.41 51.18
N THR A 3 -1.89 -43.74 50.15
CA THR A 3 -2.11 -44.33 48.82
C THR A 3 -0.84 -44.15 47.97
N LYS A 4 -0.20 -45.27 47.66
CA LYS A 4 0.84 -45.39 46.61
C LYS A 4 0.13 -45.49 45.26
N THR A 5 0.42 -44.58 44.34
CA THR A 5 0.00 -44.71 42.94
C THR A 5 1.23 -45.08 42.10
N LYS A 6 1.14 -46.23 41.41
CA LYS A 6 2.15 -46.76 40.50
C LYS A 6 2.31 -45.85 39.28
N ILE A 7 3.55 -45.54 38.93
CA ILE A 7 3.94 -44.92 37.66
C ILE A 7 4.00 -46.04 36.61
N GLY A 8 3.12 -46.00 35.62
CA GLY A 8 3.20 -46.83 34.42
C GLY A 8 4.19 -46.23 33.43
N GLY A 9 5.20 -46.99 33.03
CA GLY A 9 6.15 -46.60 32.01
C GLY A 9 5.50 -46.53 30.64
N LEU A 10 5.57 -45.35 30.01
CA LEU A 10 5.18 -45.14 28.62
C LEU A 10 6.43 -45.33 27.74
N LEU A 11 6.41 -46.36 26.88
CA LEU A 11 7.40 -46.55 25.83
C LEU A 11 7.31 -45.36 24.85
N ILE A 12 8.39 -44.59 24.72
CA ILE A 12 8.56 -43.58 23.67
C ILE A 12 9.16 -44.31 22.46
N LEU A 13 8.34 -44.61 21.45
CA LEU A 13 8.84 -44.92 20.10
C LEU A 13 9.20 -43.60 19.40
N PRO A 14 10.35 -43.50 18.73
CA PRO A 14 10.67 -42.34 17.91
C PRO A 14 9.76 -42.33 16.67
N LEU A 15 8.81 -41.43 16.66
CA LEU A 15 8.02 -41.10 15.46
C LEU A 15 8.95 -40.36 14.48
N VAL A 16 9.55 -41.09 13.55
CA VAL A 16 10.21 -40.50 12.38
C VAL A 16 9.13 -39.88 11.51
N VAL A 17 8.88 -38.58 11.70
CA VAL A 17 8.06 -37.79 10.78
C VAL A 17 8.88 -37.59 9.51
N ALA A 18 8.69 -38.50 8.55
CA ALA A 18 9.11 -38.24 7.18
C ALA A 18 8.31 -37.03 6.67
N VAL A 19 8.98 -35.89 6.55
CA VAL A 19 8.43 -34.73 5.84
C VAL A 19 8.30 -35.13 4.37
N MET A 20 7.12 -35.62 3.99
CA MET A 20 6.77 -35.79 2.60
C MET A 20 6.66 -34.40 1.98
N VAL A 21 7.71 -33.99 1.25
CA VAL A 21 7.64 -32.91 0.28
C VAL A 21 6.71 -33.41 -0.82
N LEU A 22 5.43 -33.07 -0.74
CA LEU A 22 4.50 -33.33 -1.83
C LEU A 22 4.96 -32.52 -3.05
N PRO A 23 5.16 -33.14 -4.22
CA PRO A 23 5.47 -32.41 -5.44
C PRO A 23 4.31 -31.46 -5.76
N LEU A 24 4.66 -30.20 -6.07
CA LEU A 24 3.70 -29.21 -6.58
C LEU A 24 2.94 -29.82 -7.77
N PRO A 25 1.60 -29.73 -7.83
CA PRO A 25 0.83 -30.29 -8.94
C PRO A 25 1.33 -29.70 -10.27
N ALA A 26 1.68 -30.59 -11.18
CA ALA A 26 2.20 -30.29 -12.50
C ALA A 26 1.09 -29.80 -13.43
N ALA A 27 1.06 -28.48 -13.68
CA ALA A 27 0.64 -27.84 -14.94
C ALA A 27 0.69 -26.31 -14.77
N ALA A 28 1.90 -25.74 -14.64
CA ALA A 28 2.09 -24.29 -14.66
C ALA A 28 3.35 -23.96 -15.45
N LYS A 29 3.26 -23.99 -16.78
CA LYS A 29 4.30 -23.44 -17.68
C LYS A 29 3.68 -22.92 -18.97
N THR A 30 3.24 -21.68 -18.94
CA THR A 30 3.09 -20.84 -20.15
C THR A 30 3.91 -19.54 -20.06
N GLY A 31 4.81 -19.46 -19.07
CA GLY A 31 5.69 -18.31 -18.89
C GLY A 31 6.93 -18.37 -19.78
N PRO A 32 7.57 -17.22 -20.06
CA PRO A 32 8.88 -17.15 -20.70
C PRO A 32 9.96 -17.84 -19.86
N GLU A 33 11.11 -18.16 -20.47
CA GLU A 33 12.26 -18.67 -19.72
C GLU A 33 12.71 -17.67 -18.64
N PRO A 34 13.14 -18.14 -17.45
CA PRO A 34 13.64 -17.27 -16.40
C PRO A 34 14.87 -16.47 -16.85
N VAL A 35 14.90 -15.17 -16.53
CA VAL A 35 15.99 -14.25 -16.92
C VAL A 35 16.84 -13.90 -15.70
N GLU A 36 18.17 -13.98 -15.83
CA GLU A 36 19.09 -13.54 -14.78
C GLU A 36 19.07 -12.02 -14.64
N MET A 37 18.94 -11.54 -13.40
CA MET A 37 18.85 -10.12 -13.09
C MET A 37 19.55 -9.80 -11.77
N THR A 38 20.09 -8.59 -11.68
CA THR A 38 20.64 -8.00 -10.47
C THR A 38 19.90 -6.71 -10.13
N TRP A 39 19.72 -6.44 -8.84
CA TRP A 39 19.16 -5.19 -8.34
C TRP A 39 19.76 -4.85 -6.96
N PRO A 40 19.64 -3.60 -6.49
CA PRO A 40 20.10 -3.27 -5.15
C PRO A 40 19.39 -4.11 -4.09
N GLY A 41 20.16 -4.90 -3.34
CA GLY A 41 19.64 -5.80 -2.31
C GLY A 41 19.17 -7.18 -2.80
N GLY A 42 19.41 -7.56 -4.06
CA GLY A 42 19.10 -8.91 -4.53
C GLY A 42 19.60 -9.24 -5.94
N TRP A 43 19.66 -10.52 -6.26
CA TRP A 43 19.99 -11.00 -7.59
C TRP A 43 19.40 -12.40 -7.75
N GLY A 44 19.09 -12.81 -8.98
CA GLY A 44 18.57 -14.16 -9.24
C GLY A 44 17.94 -14.32 -10.62
N LYS A 45 17.48 -15.54 -10.91
CA LYS A 45 16.68 -15.83 -12.10
C LYS A 45 15.23 -15.46 -11.82
N VAL A 46 14.71 -14.50 -12.56
CA VAL A 46 13.34 -14.00 -12.41
C VAL A 46 12.41 -14.72 -13.37
N GLU A 47 11.31 -15.27 -12.86
CA GLU A 47 10.29 -16.00 -13.62
C GLU A 47 8.90 -15.40 -13.36
N LEU A 48 8.07 -15.31 -14.42
CA LEU A 48 6.64 -15.09 -14.29
C LEU A 48 5.92 -16.45 -14.31
N ILE A 49 5.31 -16.80 -13.19
CA ILE A 49 4.49 -18.00 -13.07
C ILE A 49 3.02 -17.60 -13.25
N VAL A 50 2.42 -18.01 -14.36
CA VAL A 50 0.99 -17.82 -14.65
C VAL A 50 0.25 -19.12 -14.41
N ARG A 51 -0.87 -19.05 -13.69
CA ARG A 51 -1.86 -20.10 -13.50
C ARG A 51 -3.25 -19.54 -13.86
N GLU A 52 -4.26 -20.40 -13.90
CA GLU A 52 -5.61 -20.02 -14.30
C GLU A 52 -6.15 -18.81 -13.51
N ASP A 53 -5.98 -18.81 -12.19
CA ASP A 53 -6.55 -17.83 -11.26
C ASP A 53 -5.54 -16.80 -10.72
N ARG A 54 -4.24 -17.01 -10.95
CA ARG A 54 -3.18 -16.18 -10.33
C ARG A 54 -1.95 -16.06 -11.21
N ALA A 55 -1.26 -14.93 -11.08
CA ALA A 55 0.09 -14.77 -11.58
C ALA A 55 1.02 -14.28 -10.45
N GLU A 56 2.27 -14.77 -10.44
CA GLU A 56 3.28 -14.33 -9.48
C GLU A 56 4.65 -14.18 -10.15
N LEU A 57 5.36 -13.13 -9.77
CA LEU A 57 6.75 -12.91 -10.13
C LEU A 57 7.63 -13.46 -9.01
N VAL A 58 8.55 -14.35 -9.35
CA VAL A 58 9.45 -15.01 -8.40
C VAL A 58 10.90 -14.84 -8.82
N SER A 59 11.81 -14.82 -7.86
CA SER A 59 13.26 -14.90 -8.08
C SER A 59 13.83 -16.18 -7.49
N HIS A 60 14.68 -16.86 -8.25
CA HIS A 60 15.48 -18.00 -7.82
C HIS A 60 16.92 -17.58 -7.59
N GLU A 61 17.36 -17.59 -6.33
CA GLU A 61 18.70 -17.18 -5.90
C GLU A 61 19.67 -18.39 -5.86
N LEU A 62 20.99 -18.13 -5.79
CA LEU A 62 22.01 -19.18 -5.64
C LEU A 62 21.76 -19.91 -4.33
N GLY A 63 21.78 -21.24 -4.37
CA GLY A 63 21.40 -22.08 -3.23
C GLY A 63 19.96 -22.58 -3.26
N GLY A 64 19.18 -22.24 -4.30
CA GLY A 64 17.83 -22.79 -4.53
C GLY A 64 16.73 -22.06 -3.78
N THR A 65 17.05 -20.98 -3.05
CA THR A 65 16.06 -20.12 -2.40
C THR A 65 15.17 -19.47 -3.45
N THR A 66 13.86 -19.67 -3.33
CA THR A 66 12.87 -18.99 -4.17
C THR A 66 12.16 -17.94 -3.34
N ARG A 67 12.19 -16.70 -3.82
CA ARG A 67 11.53 -15.56 -3.18
C ARG A 67 10.45 -15.01 -4.09
N ARG A 68 9.27 -14.73 -3.53
CA ARG A 68 8.23 -14.00 -4.26
C ARG A 68 8.61 -12.52 -4.34
N LEU A 69 8.70 -11.99 -5.54
CA LEU A 69 8.92 -10.57 -5.80
C LEU A 69 7.60 -9.80 -5.77
N ARG A 70 6.58 -10.30 -6.48
CA ARG A 70 5.24 -9.69 -6.50
C ARG A 70 4.17 -10.74 -6.78
N MET A 71 3.04 -10.62 -6.10
CA MET A 71 1.81 -11.33 -6.47
C MET A 71 0.98 -10.40 -7.34
N ILE A 72 0.46 -10.91 -8.45
CA ILE A 72 -0.33 -10.13 -9.41
C ILE A 72 -1.79 -10.50 -9.20
N ALA A 73 -2.47 -9.72 -8.37
CA ALA A 73 -3.88 -9.93 -8.02
C ALA A 73 -4.77 -8.78 -8.51
N THR A 74 -4.19 -7.62 -8.80
CA THR A 74 -4.91 -6.39 -9.19
C THR A 74 -4.28 -5.76 -10.43
N PRO A 75 -5.00 -4.88 -11.15
CA PRO A 75 -4.42 -4.08 -12.22
C PRO A 75 -3.15 -3.33 -11.82
N ASP A 76 -3.10 -2.73 -10.61
CA ASP A 76 -1.90 -2.05 -10.09
C ASP A 76 -0.67 -2.97 -10.08
N ASP A 77 -0.85 -4.23 -9.65
CA ASP A 77 0.25 -5.19 -9.63
C ASP A 77 0.77 -5.48 -11.04
N ALA A 78 -0.13 -5.60 -12.02
CA ALA A 78 0.23 -5.83 -13.41
C ALA A 78 0.89 -4.59 -14.02
N LEU A 79 0.39 -3.38 -13.72
CA LEU A 79 1.00 -2.12 -14.12
C LEU A 79 2.42 -1.98 -13.58
N ALA A 80 2.69 -2.40 -12.34
CA ALA A 80 4.04 -2.41 -11.77
C ALA A 80 5.03 -3.25 -12.60
N VAL A 81 4.57 -4.40 -13.10
CA VAL A 81 5.37 -5.32 -13.92
C VAL A 81 5.53 -4.79 -15.36
N LEU A 82 4.45 -4.25 -15.93
CA LEU A 82 4.44 -3.69 -17.29
C LEU A 82 5.29 -2.42 -17.40
N ALA A 83 5.37 -1.64 -16.33
CA ALA A 83 6.16 -0.42 -16.23
C ALA A 83 7.67 -0.68 -16.03
N ASP A 84 8.09 -1.90 -15.71
CA ASP A 84 9.49 -2.23 -15.47
C ASP A 84 10.12 -2.87 -16.72
N GLU A 85 11.00 -2.15 -17.42
CA GLU A 85 11.64 -2.63 -18.66
C GLU A 85 12.51 -3.86 -18.44
N ARG A 86 13.03 -4.05 -17.21
CA ARG A 86 13.81 -5.25 -16.86
C ARG A 86 12.95 -6.51 -16.94
N LEU A 87 11.62 -6.36 -16.87
CA LEU A 87 10.64 -7.43 -16.93
C LEU A 87 9.96 -7.55 -18.31
N ALA A 88 10.50 -6.92 -19.35
CA ALA A 88 9.89 -6.93 -20.69
C ALA A 88 9.60 -8.33 -21.24
N PHE A 89 10.43 -9.32 -20.90
CA PHE A 89 10.25 -10.71 -21.28
C PHE A 89 8.92 -11.32 -20.77
N THR A 90 8.35 -10.77 -19.68
CA THR A 90 7.11 -11.25 -19.05
C THR A 90 5.84 -10.68 -19.68
N TRP A 91 5.92 -9.56 -20.39
CA TRP A 91 4.75 -8.78 -20.81
C TRP A 91 3.79 -9.55 -21.73
N PRO A 92 4.22 -10.29 -22.77
CA PRO A 92 3.28 -11.00 -23.64
C PRO A 92 2.44 -12.04 -22.88
N ALA A 93 3.07 -12.79 -21.96
CA ALA A 93 2.38 -13.77 -21.14
C ALA A 93 1.42 -13.12 -20.13
N LEU A 94 1.86 -12.00 -19.52
CA LEU A 94 1.04 -11.24 -18.58
C LEU A 94 -0.20 -10.64 -19.26
N LEU A 95 -0.03 -9.97 -20.40
CA LEU A 95 -1.14 -9.35 -21.14
C LEU A 95 -2.11 -10.40 -21.69
N LYS A 96 -1.61 -11.55 -22.18
CA LYS A 96 -2.46 -12.67 -22.58
C LYS A 96 -3.36 -13.17 -21.43
N TRP A 97 -2.84 -13.15 -20.20
CA TRP A 97 -3.58 -13.60 -19.01
C TRP A 97 -4.50 -12.53 -18.41
N ALA A 98 -4.07 -11.27 -18.44
CA ALA A 98 -4.76 -10.14 -17.81
C ALA A 98 -5.71 -9.38 -18.76
N GLY A 99 -5.61 -9.61 -20.07
CA GLY A 99 -6.21 -8.78 -21.11
C GLY A 99 -5.28 -7.65 -21.53
N ASP A 100 -5.36 -7.25 -22.81
CA ASP A 100 -4.46 -6.23 -23.40
C ASP A 100 -4.57 -4.85 -22.73
N ASP A 101 -5.72 -4.56 -22.13
CA ASP A 101 -6.03 -3.36 -21.34
C ASP A 101 -6.21 -3.65 -19.85
N LEU A 102 -5.84 -4.86 -19.40
CA LEU A 102 -6.04 -5.40 -18.04
C LEU A 102 -7.50 -5.61 -17.59
N GLN A 103 -8.49 -5.52 -18.49
CA GLN A 103 -9.90 -5.66 -18.11
C GLN A 103 -10.25 -7.04 -17.53
N ILE A 104 -9.63 -8.13 -18.02
CA ILE A 104 -9.89 -9.49 -17.51
C ILE A 104 -9.42 -9.60 -16.06
N LEU A 105 -8.23 -9.05 -15.77
CA LEU A 105 -7.71 -9.01 -14.40
C LEU A 105 -8.56 -8.12 -13.50
N ARG A 106 -8.99 -6.95 -13.99
CA ARG A 106 -9.90 -6.04 -13.28
C ARG A 106 -11.18 -6.75 -12.86
N ASP A 107 -11.87 -7.38 -13.81
CA ASP A 107 -13.17 -8.01 -13.57
C ASP A 107 -13.04 -9.19 -12.61
N ARG A 108 -11.97 -9.98 -12.75
CA ARG A 108 -11.65 -11.06 -11.80
C ARG A 108 -11.40 -10.52 -10.39
N ALA A 109 -10.58 -9.47 -10.26
CA ALA A 109 -10.26 -8.86 -8.97
C ALA A 109 -11.49 -8.27 -8.28
N LEU A 110 -12.34 -7.55 -9.04
CA LEU A 110 -13.61 -6.99 -8.56
C LEU A 110 -14.54 -8.08 -8.06
N LYS A 111 -14.75 -9.13 -8.87
CA LYS A 111 -15.61 -10.26 -8.49
C LYS A 111 -15.11 -10.93 -7.22
N GLN A 112 -13.82 -11.28 -7.15
CA GLN A 112 -13.25 -11.97 -6.00
C GLN A 112 -13.29 -11.12 -4.73
N ALA A 113 -12.99 -9.83 -4.83
CA ALA A 113 -13.02 -8.92 -3.70
C ALA A 113 -14.45 -8.71 -3.18
N LYS A 114 -15.42 -8.60 -4.08
CA LYS A 114 -16.85 -8.51 -3.73
C LYS A 114 -17.32 -9.77 -3.00
N GLU A 115 -17.09 -10.95 -3.58
CA GLU A 115 -17.47 -12.23 -2.96
C GLU A 115 -16.83 -12.38 -1.57
N ALA A 116 -15.57 -11.97 -1.40
CA ALA A 116 -14.92 -11.99 -0.10
C ALA A 116 -15.54 -10.99 0.90
N ALA A 117 -15.86 -9.77 0.48
CA ALA A 117 -16.45 -8.74 1.33
C ALA A 117 -17.90 -9.06 1.73
N GLU A 118 -18.58 -9.90 0.96
CA GLU A 118 -19.89 -10.46 1.27
C GLU A 118 -19.81 -11.73 2.16
N GLY A 119 -18.60 -12.24 2.43
CA GLY A 119 -18.39 -13.46 3.22
C GLY A 119 -18.56 -14.76 2.42
N ASN A 120 -18.68 -14.67 1.10
CA ASN A 120 -18.87 -15.81 0.19
C ASN A 120 -17.54 -16.42 -0.29
N ALA A 121 -16.42 -15.73 -0.08
CA ALA A 121 -15.09 -16.19 -0.45
C ALA A 121 -14.01 -15.78 0.58
N LYS A 122 -12.81 -16.33 0.43
CA LYS A 122 -11.65 -15.88 1.22
C LYS A 122 -11.18 -14.52 0.72
N SER A 123 -10.80 -13.66 1.66
CA SER A 123 -10.10 -12.39 1.36
C SER A 123 -8.90 -12.61 0.44
N LEU A 124 -8.59 -11.63 -0.39
CA LEU A 124 -7.32 -11.61 -1.10
C LEU A 124 -6.15 -11.64 -0.09
N PRO A 125 -4.98 -12.17 -0.49
CA PRO A 125 -3.80 -12.16 0.37
C PRO A 125 -3.50 -10.77 0.92
N ALA A 126 -3.02 -10.71 2.16
CA ALA A 126 -2.64 -9.44 2.78
C ALA A 126 -1.52 -8.76 1.97
N LEU A 127 -1.72 -7.48 1.67
CA LEU A 127 -0.78 -6.68 0.87
C LEU A 127 0.46 -6.27 1.68
N ASN A 128 0.31 -6.14 3.00
CA ASN A 128 1.36 -5.69 3.92
C ASN A 128 1.15 -6.27 5.33
N ARG A 129 2.13 -6.03 6.21
CA ARG A 129 2.11 -6.51 7.61
C ARG A 129 0.90 -5.98 8.38
N MET A 130 0.49 -4.74 8.13
CA MET A 130 -0.72 -4.17 8.73
C MET A 130 -1.95 -5.02 8.39
N GLN A 131 -2.17 -5.37 7.12
CA GLN A 131 -3.30 -6.21 6.71
C GLN A 131 -3.23 -7.65 7.22
N GLN A 132 -2.04 -8.18 7.54
CA GLN A 132 -1.89 -9.51 8.15
C GLN A 132 -2.47 -9.55 9.56
N GLY A 133 -2.41 -8.45 10.30
CA GLY A 133 -2.98 -8.32 11.64
C GLY A 133 -4.50 -8.09 11.66
N ILE A 134 -5.11 -7.84 10.50
CA ILE A 134 -6.55 -7.60 10.37
C ILE A 134 -7.28 -8.94 10.15
N GLY A 135 -8.40 -9.15 10.85
CA GLY A 135 -9.28 -10.31 10.63
C GLY A 135 -9.72 -10.43 9.16
N GLY A 136 -9.94 -11.66 8.67
CA GLY A 136 -10.20 -11.93 7.26
C GLY A 136 -11.35 -11.11 6.66
N ASP A 137 -12.47 -11.00 7.39
CA ASP A 137 -13.67 -10.30 6.94
C ASP A 137 -13.43 -8.79 6.83
N ASN A 138 -12.79 -8.22 7.84
CA ASN A 138 -12.39 -6.81 7.87
C ASN A 138 -11.43 -6.49 6.72
N ARG A 139 -10.44 -7.37 6.47
CA ARG A 139 -9.51 -7.23 5.35
C ARG A 139 -10.25 -7.28 4.00
N ALA A 140 -11.19 -8.21 3.82
CA ALA A 140 -11.97 -8.32 2.60
C ALA A 140 -12.77 -7.05 2.29
N ILE A 141 -13.43 -6.46 3.30
CA ILE A 141 -14.16 -5.19 3.16
C ILE A 141 -13.22 -4.08 2.67
N LEU A 142 -12.06 -3.92 3.31
CA LEU A 142 -11.10 -2.87 2.95
C LEU A 142 -10.47 -3.09 1.57
N GLN A 143 -10.19 -4.34 1.20
CA GLN A 143 -9.69 -4.69 -0.14
C GLN A 143 -10.72 -4.39 -1.22
N TYR A 144 -12.01 -4.68 -0.98
CA TYR A 144 -13.05 -4.37 -1.96
C TYR A 144 -13.20 -2.86 -2.17
N ILE A 145 -13.20 -2.06 -1.10
CA ILE A 145 -13.20 -0.59 -1.20
C ILE A 145 -12.00 -0.09 -2.02
N LYS A 146 -10.80 -0.62 -1.75
CA LYS A 146 -9.59 -0.26 -2.51
C LYS A 146 -9.75 -0.58 -4.00
N ILE A 147 -10.18 -1.79 -4.33
CA ILE A 147 -10.32 -2.23 -5.73
C ILE A 147 -11.39 -1.41 -6.45
N LEU A 148 -12.52 -1.09 -5.80
CA LEU A 148 -13.52 -0.19 -6.38
C LEU A 148 -12.92 1.18 -6.70
N ARG A 149 -12.18 1.78 -5.76
CA ARG A 149 -11.46 3.05 -5.96
C ARG A 149 -10.51 2.97 -7.15
N ASP A 150 -9.62 1.99 -7.17
CA ASP A 150 -8.57 1.86 -8.20
C ASP A 150 -9.13 1.57 -9.59
N THR A 151 -10.35 1.08 -9.64
CA THR A 151 -11.07 0.77 -10.89
C THR A 151 -12.15 1.81 -11.21
N GLY A 152 -12.11 2.97 -10.56
CA GLY A 152 -12.92 4.14 -10.90
C GLY A 152 -14.35 4.12 -10.36
N HIS A 153 -14.72 3.12 -9.56
CA HIS A 153 -16.04 2.96 -8.96
C HIS A 153 -16.16 3.74 -7.64
N PHE A 154 -15.81 5.03 -7.65
CA PHE A 154 -15.74 5.86 -6.43
C PHE A 154 -17.08 5.95 -5.68
N ASP A 155 -18.19 6.15 -6.40
CA ASP A 155 -19.51 6.28 -5.79
C ASP A 155 -19.96 4.98 -5.14
N GLU A 156 -19.68 3.83 -5.79
CA GLU A 156 -19.93 2.51 -5.22
C GLU A 156 -19.06 2.26 -3.99
N ALA A 157 -17.77 2.60 -4.05
CA ALA A 157 -16.84 2.48 -2.93
C ALA A 157 -17.32 3.31 -1.73
N LEU A 158 -17.76 4.55 -1.98
CA LEU A 158 -18.23 5.47 -0.96
C LEU A 158 -19.56 5.01 -0.34
N ALA A 159 -20.51 4.56 -1.17
CA ALA A 159 -21.77 3.99 -0.69
C ALA A 159 -21.53 2.75 0.16
N PHE A 160 -20.71 1.81 -0.32
CA PHE A 160 -20.35 0.59 0.40
C PHE A 160 -19.66 0.89 1.72
N ALA A 161 -18.67 1.80 1.75
CA ALA A 161 -17.97 2.18 2.97
C ALA A 161 -18.93 2.80 4.02
N LYS A 162 -19.85 3.66 3.59
CA LYS A 162 -20.88 4.27 4.46
C LYS A 162 -21.86 3.24 5.00
N GLU A 163 -22.33 2.32 4.16
CA GLU A 163 -23.21 1.22 4.57
C GLU A 163 -22.53 0.35 5.63
N ARG A 164 -21.28 -0.08 5.38
CA ARG A 164 -20.51 -0.87 6.34
C ARG A 164 -20.28 -0.12 7.64
N LEU A 165 -19.96 1.18 7.60
CA LEU A 165 -19.78 2.00 8.78
C LEU A 165 -21.05 2.10 9.64
N ALA A 166 -22.21 2.20 8.98
CA ALA A 166 -23.52 2.26 9.64
C ALA A 166 -23.92 0.91 10.27
N ALA A 167 -23.53 -0.20 9.65
CA ALA A 167 -23.80 -1.55 10.14
C ALA A 167 -22.89 -1.98 11.31
N LEU A 168 -21.74 -1.32 11.52
CA LEU A 168 -20.82 -1.68 12.60
C LEU A 168 -21.46 -1.49 13.98
N PRO A 169 -21.35 -2.47 14.90
CA PRO A 169 -21.86 -2.33 16.25
C PRO A 169 -21.18 -1.19 17.00
N ARG A 170 -21.88 -0.61 17.97
CA ARG A 170 -21.29 0.37 18.90
C ARG A 170 -20.42 -0.37 19.92
N GLY A 171 -19.35 0.28 20.37
CA GLY A 171 -18.44 -0.26 21.38
C GLY A 171 -17.03 -0.53 20.85
N THR A 172 -16.15 -0.99 21.75
CA THR A 172 -14.69 -1.08 21.55
C THR A 172 -14.26 -2.05 20.46
N ALA A 173 -14.99 -3.17 20.30
CA ALA A 173 -14.64 -4.24 19.38
C ALA A 173 -14.62 -3.79 17.89
N ALA A 174 -15.40 -2.76 17.54
CA ALA A 174 -15.51 -2.26 16.17
C ALA A 174 -14.71 -0.98 15.91
N ASP A 175 -13.97 -0.44 16.90
CA ASP A 175 -13.31 0.86 16.76
C ASP A 175 -12.29 0.91 15.65
N PHE A 176 -11.51 -0.15 15.49
CA PHE A 176 -10.55 -0.26 14.41
C PHE A 176 -11.24 -0.07 13.05
N MET A 177 -12.28 -0.87 12.78
CA MET A 177 -12.99 -0.80 11.51
C MET A 177 -13.75 0.50 11.34
N ARG A 178 -14.31 1.06 12.42
CA ARG A 178 -14.99 2.35 12.39
C ARG A 178 -14.00 3.45 11.99
N SER A 179 -12.81 3.44 12.57
CA SER A 179 -11.76 4.39 12.25
C SER A 179 -11.25 4.23 10.82
N ASP A 180 -10.93 2.99 10.39
CA ASP A 180 -10.43 2.73 9.03
C ASP A 180 -11.46 3.10 7.97
N LEU A 181 -12.74 2.73 8.13
CA LEU A 181 -13.79 3.11 7.17
C LEU A 181 -13.97 4.63 7.06
N LYS A 182 -13.82 5.37 8.16
CA LYS A 182 -13.89 6.84 8.12
C LYS A 182 -12.68 7.45 7.40
N ILE A 183 -11.49 6.85 7.56
CA ILE A 183 -10.30 7.21 6.77
C ILE A 183 -10.55 6.90 5.29
N ARG A 184 -11.06 5.70 4.93
CA ARG A 184 -11.38 5.35 3.53
C ARG A 184 -12.39 6.30 2.90
N ILE A 185 -13.41 6.73 3.65
CA ILE A 185 -14.37 7.72 3.18
C ILE A 185 -13.66 9.05 2.88
N ALA A 186 -12.76 9.50 3.74
CA ALA A 186 -11.96 10.69 3.49
C ALA A 186 -11.04 10.53 2.27
N ASP A 187 -10.34 9.39 2.15
CA ASP A 187 -9.49 9.05 1.00
C ASP A 187 -10.28 9.10 -0.33
N LEU A 188 -11.50 8.53 -0.34
CA LEU A 188 -12.38 8.55 -1.51
C LEU A 188 -12.81 9.97 -1.87
N LEU A 189 -13.16 10.79 -0.88
CA LEU A 189 -13.49 12.21 -1.08
C LEU A 189 -12.30 12.99 -1.64
N VAL A 190 -11.08 12.76 -1.12
CA VAL A 190 -9.84 13.34 -1.65
C VAL A 190 -9.62 12.92 -3.10
N GLY A 191 -9.81 11.63 -3.41
CA GLY A 191 -9.68 11.10 -4.78
C GLY A 191 -10.68 11.72 -5.76
N GLN A 192 -11.85 12.17 -5.29
CA GLN A 192 -12.83 12.91 -6.10
C GLN A 192 -12.61 14.44 -6.08
N GLY A 193 -11.56 14.93 -5.41
CA GLY A 193 -11.26 16.37 -5.30
C GLY A 193 -12.04 17.13 -4.23
N PHE A 194 -12.85 16.45 -3.41
CA PHE A 194 -13.66 17.05 -2.35
C PHE A 194 -12.89 17.24 -1.03
N LEU A 195 -11.79 18.00 -1.09
CA LEU A 195 -10.86 18.20 0.04
C LEU A 195 -11.54 18.75 1.29
N ASP A 196 -12.41 19.76 1.16
CA ASP A 196 -13.09 20.37 2.31
C ASP A 196 -14.08 19.39 2.97
N GLN A 197 -14.78 18.57 2.17
CA GLN A 197 -15.67 17.54 2.69
C GLN A 197 -14.90 16.43 3.42
N ALA A 198 -13.72 16.05 2.90
CA ALA A 198 -12.84 15.09 3.57
C ALA A 198 -12.35 15.63 4.94
N ILE A 199 -11.92 16.89 4.97
CA ILE A 199 -11.51 17.58 6.22
C ILE A 199 -12.67 17.63 7.22
N GLU A 200 -13.86 18.04 6.78
CA GLU A 200 -15.04 18.11 7.64
C GLU A 200 -15.43 16.72 8.18
N SER A 201 -15.43 15.70 7.33
CA SER A 201 -15.73 14.32 7.70
C SER A 201 -14.79 13.82 8.81
N LEU A 202 -13.48 14.04 8.65
CA LEU A 202 -12.47 13.65 9.66
C LEU A 202 -12.62 14.45 10.95
N ARG A 203 -12.86 15.77 10.87
CA ARG A 203 -13.11 16.61 12.06
C ARG A 203 -14.32 16.14 12.85
N ASN A 204 -15.42 15.87 12.16
CA ASN A 204 -16.65 15.38 12.80
C ASN A 204 -16.40 14.02 13.43
N SER A 205 -15.70 13.13 12.73
CA SER A 205 -15.32 11.84 13.31
C SER A 205 -14.51 11.95 14.60
N ILE A 206 -13.48 12.79 14.61
CA ILE A 206 -12.61 12.98 15.77
C ILE A 206 -13.42 13.56 16.94
N LYS A 207 -14.37 14.47 16.68
CA LYS A 207 -15.25 15.08 17.69
C LYS A 207 -16.28 14.09 18.27
N GLU A 208 -16.84 13.22 17.44
CA GLU A 208 -17.83 12.20 17.86
C GLU A 208 -17.25 11.15 18.81
N GLN A 209 -15.93 10.96 18.80
CA GLN A 209 -15.27 9.99 19.65
C GLN A 209 -15.11 10.53 21.07
N THR A 210 -16.07 10.16 21.92
CA THR A 210 -16.14 10.55 23.32
C THR A 210 -15.26 9.72 24.25
N ARG A 211 -14.57 8.70 23.73
CA ARG A 211 -13.67 7.84 24.51
C ARG A 211 -12.32 7.66 23.81
N PRO A 212 -11.22 7.50 24.58
CA PRO A 212 -9.92 7.22 24.01
C PRO A 212 -9.94 5.94 23.15
N SER A 213 -9.40 6.04 21.95
CA SER A 213 -9.18 4.93 21.03
C SER A 213 -7.78 5.06 20.43
N PRO A 214 -6.99 3.98 20.39
CA PRO A 214 -5.66 4.04 19.79
C PRO A 214 -5.74 4.25 18.28
N PHE A 215 -6.90 3.97 17.67
CA PHE A 215 -7.14 4.13 16.24
C PHE A 215 -7.47 5.58 15.85
N GLN A 216 -7.93 6.42 16.80
CA GLN A 216 -8.20 7.84 16.55
C GLN A 216 -6.95 8.60 16.08
N ILE A 217 -5.75 8.14 16.44
CA ILE A 217 -4.49 8.72 15.98
C ILE A 217 -4.37 8.63 14.45
N ASN A 218 -4.85 7.56 13.83
CA ASN A 218 -4.82 7.43 12.38
C ASN A 218 -5.73 8.47 11.72
N GLU A 219 -6.90 8.74 12.27
CA GLU A 219 -7.80 9.80 11.76
C GLU A 219 -7.19 11.21 11.93
N LYS A 220 -6.56 11.50 13.08
CA LYS A 220 -5.87 12.78 13.31
C LYS A 220 -4.70 12.95 12.34
N THR A 221 -3.98 11.87 12.07
CA THR A 221 -2.85 11.84 11.14
C THR A 221 -3.31 12.03 9.69
N THR A 222 -4.41 11.39 9.31
CA THR A 222 -5.06 11.57 8.00
C THR A 222 -5.58 13.00 7.86
N LEU A 223 -6.18 13.57 8.90
CA LEU A 223 -6.63 14.97 8.89
C LEU A 223 -5.45 15.92 8.63
N ALA A 224 -4.32 15.70 9.30
CA ALA A 224 -3.11 16.47 9.06
C ALA A 224 -2.60 16.35 7.62
N GLU A 225 -2.60 15.15 7.05
CA GLU A 225 -2.25 14.94 5.63
C GLU A 225 -3.15 15.75 4.70
N VAL A 226 -4.47 15.61 4.83
CA VAL A 226 -5.42 16.31 3.96
C VAL A 226 -5.31 17.84 4.11
N LEU A 227 -5.07 18.33 5.33
CA LEU A 227 -4.78 19.75 5.59
C LEU A 227 -3.47 20.18 4.88
N ALA A 228 -2.40 19.39 4.95
CA ALA A 228 -1.14 19.71 4.29
C ALA A 228 -1.29 19.71 2.76
N ILE A 229 -1.92 18.69 2.17
CA ILE A 229 -2.14 18.59 0.71
C ILE A 229 -3.00 19.75 0.20
N SER A 230 -4.01 20.17 0.98
CA SER A 230 -4.85 21.34 0.67
C SER A 230 -4.15 22.69 0.89
N GLY A 231 -2.91 22.71 1.40
CA GLY A 231 -2.13 23.94 1.62
C GLY A 231 -2.43 24.66 2.95
N ARG A 232 -3.22 24.06 3.84
CA ARG A 232 -3.55 24.58 5.17
C ARG A 232 -2.47 24.18 6.18
N TYR A 233 -1.24 24.64 5.95
CA TYR A 233 -0.04 24.11 6.62
C TYR A 233 -0.01 24.36 8.13
N ASP A 234 -0.41 25.55 8.60
CA ASP A 234 -0.48 25.83 10.03
C ASP A 234 -1.48 24.91 10.75
N GLU A 235 -2.67 24.72 10.16
CA GLU A 235 -3.68 23.79 10.68
C GLU A 235 -3.15 22.34 10.69
N ALA A 236 -2.40 21.95 9.65
CA ALA A 236 -1.77 20.64 9.56
C ALA A 236 -0.75 20.42 10.69
N LEU A 237 0.09 21.41 11.00
CA LEU A 237 1.05 21.31 12.11
C LEU A 237 0.34 21.14 13.47
N VAL A 238 -0.73 21.90 13.71
CA VAL A 238 -1.53 21.76 14.94
C VAL A 238 -2.14 20.37 15.04
N ALA A 239 -2.69 19.84 13.94
CA ALA A 239 -3.25 18.49 13.90
C ALA A 239 -2.18 17.41 14.13
N LEU A 240 -0.97 17.58 13.55
CA LEU A 240 0.16 16.67 13.76
C LEU A 240 0.65 16.67 15.20
N ASP A 241 0.81 17.83 15.81
CA ASP A 241 1.25 17.93 17.21
C ASP A 241 0.25 17.22 18.14
N ALA A 242 -1.05 17.39 17.90
CA ALA A 242 -2.09 16.67 18.65
C ALA A 242 -2.04 15.15 18.40
N ALA A 243 -1.78 14.70 17.17
CA ALA A 243 -1.68 13.28 16.84
C ALA A 243 -0.42 12.63 17.46
N ILE A 244 0.72 13.32 17.42
CA ILE A 244 1.98 12.88 18.02
C ILE A 244 1.85 12.80 19.54
N GLU A 245 1.20 13.78 20.18
CA GLU A 245 0.99 13.76 21.62
C GLU A 245 0.09 12.60 22.04
N ALA A 246 -1.02 12.38 21.32
CA ALA A 246 -1.86 11.21 21.54
C ALA A 246 -1.08 9.90 21.35
N PHE A 247 -0.26 9.81 20.31
CA PHE A 247 0.59 8.64 20.05
C PHE A 247 1.64 8.40 21.15
N LYS A 248 2.22 9.44 21.74
CA LYS A 248 3.14 9.32 22.89
C LYS A 248 2.42 8.76 24.11
N GLN A 249 1.22 9.25 24.39
CA GLN A 249 0.40 8.85 25.54
C GLN A 249 -0.16 7.43 25.42
N LEU A 250 -0.18 6.82 24.23
CA LEU A 250 -0.49 5.40 24.10
C LEU A 250 0.51 4.57 24.88
N SER A 251 0.00 3.85 25.88
CA SER A 251 0.74 2.87 26.67
C SER A 251 0.04 1.51 26.57
N PRO A 252 0.79 0.39 26.60
CA PRO A 252 0.20 -0.96 26.60
C PRO A 252 -0.79 -1.18 27.76
N GLY A 253 -0.64 -0.48 28.88
CA GLY A 253 -1.58 -0.55 30.00
C GLY A 253 -2.99 -0.03 29.67
N LEU A 254 -3.11 0.93 28.74
CA LEU A 254 -4.39 1.47 28.29
C LEU A 254 -5.03 0.59 27.21
N PHE A 255 -4.21 -0.12 26.42
CA PHE A 255 -4.65 -1.01 25.34
C PHE A 255 -3.72 -2.25 25.26
N PRO A 256 -4.01 -3.34 26.01
CA PRO A 256 -3.11 -4.47 26.19
C PRO A 256 -2.72 -5.23 24.92
N SER A 257 -3.51 -5.07 23.85
CA SER A 257 -3.26 -5.67 22.52
C SER A 257 -2.71 -4.68 21.50
N TYR A 258 -2.52 -3.40 21.86
CA TYR A 258 -1.98 -2.39 20.96
C TYR A 258 -0.46 -2.30 21.08
N GLU A 259 0.22 -2.48 19.96
CA GLU A 259 1.65 -2.27 19.85
C GLU A 259 1.91 -1.09 18.90
N LYS A 260 2.77 -0.14 19.34
CA LYS A 260 3.24 0.92 18.46
C LYS A 260 4.03 0.28 17.34
N THR A 261 3.55 0.42 16.10
CA THR A 261 4.25 -0.16 14.95
C THR A 261 5.60 0.54 14.78
N PRO A 262 6.71 -0.20 14.72
CA PRO A 262 7.99 0.37 14.37
C PRO A 262 7.89 1.20 13.08
N GLY A 263 8.42 2.42 13.09
CA GLY A 263 8.37 3.29 11.93
C GLY A 263 7.16 4.22 11.77
N SER A 264 6.14 4.17 12.64
CA SER A 264 4.99 5.09 12.56
C SER A 264 5.39 6.58 12.60
N MET A 265 6.54 6.90 13.19
CA MET A 265 7.11 8.26 13.22
C MET A 265 7.56 8.78 11.86
N ALA A 266 7.75 7.91 10.86
CA ALA A 266 8.17 8.29 9.52
C ALA A 266 7.09 9.13 8.83
N TYR A 267 5.84 8.69 8.96
CA TYR A 267 4.69 9.37 8.38
C TYR A 267 4.44 10.73 9.03
N PHE A 268 4.47 10.80 10.37
CA PHE A 268 4.41 12.08 11.10
C PHE A 268 5.50 13.05 10.65
N SER A 269 6.72 12.55 10.47
CA SER A 269 7.86 13.35 10.01
C SER A 269 7.70 13.82 8.57
N ALA A 270 7.18 12.97 7.68
CA ALA A 270 6.90 13.32 6.30
C ALA A 270 5.87 14.44 6.18
N MET A 271 4.74 14.33 6.89
CA MET A 271 3.68 15.34 6.84
C MET A 271 4.11 16.66 7.51
N ARG A 272 4.87 16.58 8.61
CA ARG A 272 5.48 17.76 9.23
C ARG A 272 6.47 18.42 8.27
N GLY A 273 7.27 17.63 7.56
CA GLY A 273 8.19 18.11 6.53
C GLY A 273 7.45 18.87 5.43
N CYS A 274 6.34 18.32 4.92
CA CYS A 274 5.52 19.03 3.95
C CYS A 274 5.02 20.38 4.48
N ALA A 275 4.41 20.39 5.67
CA ALA A 275 3.84 21.62 6.23
C ALA A 275 4.91 22.68 6.52
N LEU A 276 6.06 22.29 7.07
CA LEU A 276 7.20 23.19 7.28
C LEU A 276 7.71 23.78 5.96
N TYR A 277 7.83 22.94 4.91
CA TYR A 277 8.25 23.41 3.59
C TYR A 277 7.26 24.44 3.03
N GLY A 278 5.96 24.16 3.14
CA GLY A 278 4.87 25.04 2.73
C GLY A 278 4.86 26.40 3.44
N LEU A 279 5.34 26.45 4.68
CA LEU A 279 5.53 27.66 5.48
C LEU A 279 6.87 28.37 5.22
N GLY A 280 7.65 27.94 4.23
CA GLY A 280 8.94 28.52 3.88
C GLY A 280 10.11 28.05 4.75
N ARG A 281 9.91 27.14 5.70
CA ARG A 281 10.95 26.55 6.57
C ARG A 281 11.64 25.38 5.88
N LYS A 282 12.21 25.63 4.69
CA LYS A 282 12.69 24.61 3.75
C LYS A 282 13.83 23.76 4.31
N ASP A 283 14.82 24.38 4.95
CA ASP A 283 15.98 23.66 5.49
C ASP A 283 15.57 22.68 6.59
N GLU A 284 14.63 23.08 7.44
CA GLU A 284 14.07 22.22 8.48
C GLU A 284 13.29 21.05 7.89
N ALA A 285 12.50 21.30 6.84
CA ALA A 285 11.76 20.26 6.13
C ALA A 285 12.70 19.24 5.47
N VAL A 286 13.73 19.69 4.74
CA VAL A 286 14.71 18.83 4.08
C VAL A 286 15.50 18.01 5.09
N ALA A 287 15.93 18.62 6.20
CA ALA A 287 16.59 17.91 7.28
C ALA A 287 15.68 16.84 7.90
N LEU A 288 14.38 17.10 8.00
CA LEU A 288 13.40 16.14 8.51
C LEU A 288 13.22 14.95 7.55
N PHE A 289 13.06 15.20 6.25
CA PHE A 289 12.97 14.13 5.23
C PHE A 289 14.22 13.26 5.20
N ALA A 290 15.40 13.85 5.36
CA ALA A 290 16.67 13.13 5.38
C ALA A 290 16.76 12.12 6.54
N ARG A 291 16.16 12.43 7.69
CA ARG A 291 16.18 11.60 8.91
C ARG A 291 15.11 10.51 8.97
N ILE A 292 14.13 10.51 8.05
CA ILE A 292 13.06 9.47 8.02
C ILE A 292 13.66 8.06 7.97
N LYS A 293 14.74 7.88 7.20
CA LYS A 293 15.44 6.59 7.05
C LYS A 293 16.24 6.16 8.30
N ASP A 294 16.42 7.03 9.29
CA ASP A 294 17.26 6.79 10.47
C ASP A 294 16.43 6.43 11.72
N GLN A 295 15.10 6.30 11.60
CA GLN A 295 14.22 6.08 12.74
C GLN A 295 14.33 4.67 13.35
N PRO A 296 14.21 4.49 14.67
CA PRO A 296 14.37 3.16 15.29
C PRO A 296 13.32 2.12 14.84
N GLY A 297 13.72 0.85 14.75
CA GLY A 297 12.83 -0.28 14.45
C GLY A 297 12.66 -0.61 12.96
N LEU A 298 13.56 -0.09 12.12
CA LEU A 298 13.65 -0.36 10.67
C LEU A 298 14.06 -1.81 10.39
N THR A 299 13.10 -2.70 10.14
CA THR A 299 13.40 -4.05 9.64
C THR A 299 13.14 -4.14 8.15
N SER A 300 14.13 -3.78 7.31
CA SER A 300 14.34 -4.19 5.89
C SER A 300 13.19 -4.17 4.85
N SER A 301 11.93 -3.90 5.20
CA SER A 301 10.87 -3.69 4.22
C SER A 301 10.99 -2.27 3.72
N PHE A 302 11.73 -2.13 2.62
CA PHE A 302 11.99 -0.88 1.90
C PHE A 302 10.72 -0.04 1.64
N SER A 303 9.51 -0.59 1.70
CA SER A 303 8.29 0.03 1.20
C SER A 303 7.69 1.16 2.05
N GLU A 304 7.52 1.01 3.38
CA GLU A 304 6.64 1.93 4.15
C GLU A 304 7.28 3.31 4.42
N PHE A 305 8.60 3.36 4.65
CA PHE A 305 9.34 4.61 4.89
C PHE A 305 9.56 5.41 3.62
N GLU A 306 9.89 4.69 2.55
CA GLU A 306 9.94 5.26 1.23
C GLU A 306 8.56 5.81 0.90
N GLU A 307 7.48 5.07 1.06
CA GLU A 307 6.13 5.58 0.83
C GLU A 307 5.84 6.88 1.61
N ALA A 308 6.10 6.91 2.92
CA ALA A 308 5.94 8.13 3.71
C ALA A 308 6.75 9.32 3.15
N ARG A 309 8.03 9.10 2.82
CA ARG A 309 8.91 10.17 2.33
C ARG A 309 8.49 10.71 0.96
N ILE A 310 8.04 9.88 0.02
CA ILE A 310 7.57 10.37 -1.29
C ILE A 310 6.25 11.12 -1.17
N VAL A 311 5.33 10.67 -0.31
CA VAL A 311 4.09 11.39 -0.04
C VAL A 311 4.41 12.78 0.54
N GLY A 312 5.27 12.84 1.56
CA GLY A 312 5.70 14.10 2.17
C GLY A 312 6.40 15.06 1.20
N ILE A 313 7.31 14.54 0.36
CA ILE A 313 8.00 15.36 -0.65
C ILE A 313 7.04 15.78 -1.77
N SER A 314 6.14 14.92 -2.23
CA SER A 314 5.15 15.27 -3.27
C SER A 314 4.24 16.42 -2.83
N CYS A 315 3.96 16.49 -1.53
CA CYS A 315 3.16 17.53 -0.90
C CYS A 315 3.85 18.91 -0.86
N THR A 316 5.19 19.00 -0.94
CA THR A 316 5.93 20.29 -0.90
C THR A 316 5.71 21.17 -2.13
N ARG A 317 5.22 20.57 -3.22
CA ARG A 317 5.08 21.19 -4.54
C ARG A 317 6.40 21.67 -5.14
N ASP A 318 7.52 21.08 -4.72
CA ASP A 318 8.85 21.31 -5.27
C ASP A 318 9.23 20.18 -6.25
N PRO A 319 9.21 20.44 -7.57
CA PRO A 319 9.52 19.41 -8.56
C PRO A 319 10.99 18.97 -8.55
N ASP A 320 11.92 19.80 -8.08
CA ASP A 320 13.35 19.46 -8.06
C ASP A 320 13.66 18.55 -6.87
N LEU A 321 13.09 18.84 -5.71
CA LEU A 321 13.16 17.97 -4.54
C LEU A 321 12.51 16.60 -4.83
N LEU A 322 11.34 16.60 -5.48
CA LEU A 322 10.67 15.36 -5.88
C LEU A 322 11.48 14.59 -6.94
N ALA A 323 12.06 15.27 -7.93
CA ALA A 323 12.88 14.63 -8.96
C ALA A 323 14.10 13.90 -8.37
N ALA A 324 14.79 14.51 -7.40
CA ALA A 324 15.92 13.87 -6.73
C ALA A 324 15.49 12.59 -5.99
N GLU A 325 14.37 12.63 -5.28
CA GLU A 325 13.82 11.47 -4.56
C GLU A 325 13.41 10.35 -5.53
N VAL A 326 12.69 10.70 -6.60
CA VAL A 326 12.20 9.75 -7.59
C VAL A 326 13.36 9.08 -8.33
N ALA A 327 14.36 9.86 -8.75
CA ALA A 327 15.54 9.32 -9.42
C ALA A 327 16.28 8.30 -8.53
N GLN A 328 16.48 8.64 -7.25
CA GLN A 328 17.11 7.71 -6.30
C GLN A 328 16.32 6.39 -6.20
N ARG A 329 14.98 6.46 -6.11
CA ARG A 329 14.13 5.28 -5.99
C ARG A 329 14.12 4.40 -7.21
N ILE A 330 14.08 4.98 -8.41
CA ILE A 330 14.16 4.20 -9.65
C ILE A 330 15.46 3.38 -9.67
N MET A 331 16.56 3.98 -9.19
CA MET A 331 17.85 3.31 -9.16
C MET A 331 17.93 2.18 -8.14
N THR A 332 17.24 2.32 -7.00
CA THR A 332 17.25 1.34 -5.90
C THR A 332 16.09 0.35 -5.90
N ALA A 333 15.08 0.54 -6.73
CA ALA A 333 13.87 -0.28 -6.68
C ALA A 333 14.12 -1.74 -7.10
N PRO A 334 13.55 -2.71 -6.35
CA PRO A 334 13.49 -4.09 -6.80
C PRO A 334 12.63 -4.21 -8.08
N PRO A 335 12.69 -5.34 -8.80
CA PRO A 335 11.84 -5.58 -9.96
C PRO A 335 10.36 -5.48 -9.59
N ALA A 336 9.57 -4.78 -10.42
CA ALA A 336 8.17 -4.45 -10.17
C ALA A 336 7.93 -3.74 -8.82
N GLY A 337 8.88 -2.94 -8.34
CA GLY A 337 8.76 -2.14 -7.12
C GLY A 337 7.63 -1.11 -7.19
N GLN A 338 7.14 -0.64 -6.03
CA GLN A 338 5.99 0.27 -5.96
C GLN A 338 6.19 1.59 -6.73
N ILE A 339 7.44 2.07 -6.83
CA ILE A 339 7.76 3.26 -7.63
C ILE A 339 7.31 3.11 -9.08
N MET A 340 7.27 1.90 -9.63
CA MET A 340 6.86 1.66 -11.01
C MET A 340 5.41 2.05 -11.27
N ILE A 341 4.52 1.85 -10.28
CA ILE A 341 3.11 2.28 -10.33
C ILE A 341 3.02 3.80 -10.15
N TRP A 342 3.73 4.35 -9.16
CA TRP A 342 3.70 5.77 -8.85
C TRP A 342 4.09 6.65 -10.06
N LEU A 343 5.07 6.19 -10.86
CA LEU A 343 5.52 6.85 -12.08
C LEU A 343 4.45 6.92 -13.17
N GLN A 344 3.52 5.98 -13.23
CA GLN A 344 2.44 5.96 -14.23
C GLN A 344 1.31 6.92 -13.90
N GLY A 345 1.22 7.27 -12.62
CA GLY A 345 0.42 8.38 -12.17
C GLY A 345 -1.05 8.12 -11.89
N ALA A 346 -1.42 6.85 -11.76
CA ALA A 346 -2.77 6.38 -11.43
C ALA A 346 -3.33 6.92 -10.09
N GLU A 347 -2.48 7.40 -9.18
CA GLU A 347 -2.88 7.72 -7.79
C GLU A 347 -2.93 9.22 -7.45
N LEU A 348 -2.46 10.13 -8.30
CA LEU A 348 -2.37 11.55 -7.91
C LEU A 348 -3.50 12.39 -8.49
N TYR A 349 -4.33 12.91 -7.59
CA TYR A 349 -5.26 14.01 -7.85
C TYR A 349 -4.67 15.33 -7.34
N GLY A 350 -5.08 16.45 -7.94
CA GLY A 350 -4.75 17.79 -7.47
C GLY A 350 -3.29 18.24 -7.70
N PRO A 351 -2.78 19.20 -6.89
CA PRO A 351 -1.48 19.85 -7.11
C PRO A 351 -0.28 18.89 -7.21
N ALA A 352 -0.35 17.73 -6.56
CA ALA A 352 0.69 16.71 -6.61
C ALA A 352 0.88 16.12 -8.02
N ALA A 353 -0.18 16.02 -8.83
CA ALA A 353 -0.10 15.49 -10.19
C ALA A 353 0.78 16.37 -11.10
N LYS A 354 0.60 17.69 -11.03
CA LYS A 354 1.39 18.66 -11.80
C LYS A 354 2.85 18.67 -11.35
N VAL A 355 3.10 18.62 -10.05
CA VAL A 355 4.46 18.59 -9.48
C VAL A 355 5.18 17.31 -9.89
N ARG A 356 4.47 16.17 -9.90
CA ARG A 356 5.00 14.91 -10.44
C ARG A 356 5.36 15.08 -11.92
N GLU A 357 4.46 15.56 -12.76
CA GLU A 357 4.74 15.76 -14.20
C GLU A 357 6.02 16.59 -14.42
N GLN A 358 6.15 17.69 -13.69
CA GLN A 358 7.34 18.54 -13.71
C GLN A 358 8.60 17.79 -13.23
N ALA A 359 8.49 16.99 -12.15
CA ALA A 359 9.59 16.18 -11.64
C ALA A 359 10.04 15.12 -12.65
N LEU A 360 9.10 14.45 -13.33
CA LEU A 360 9.40 13.43 -14.34
C LEU A 360 10.09 14.01 -15.57
N SER A 361 9.87 15.30 -15.89
CA SER A 361 10.59 15.98 -16.97
C SER A 361 12.03 16.37 -16.62
N ARG A 362 12.47 16.24 -15.36
CA ARG A 362 13.83 16.60 -14.96
C ARG A 362 14.83 15.60 -15.50
N GLU A 363 15.98 16.10 -15.97
CA GLU A 363 17.03 15.30 -16.58
C GLU A 363 17.50 14.15 -15.68
N ILE A 364 17.60 14.38 -14.37
CA ILE A 364 18.01 13.35 -13.40
C ILE A 364 17.03 12.16 -13.37
N VAL A 365 15.73 12.42 -13.52
CA VAL A 365 14.70 11.36 -13.56
C VAL A 365 14.71 10.67 -14.91
N VAL A 366 14.80 11.42 -16.01
CA VAL A 366 14.90 10.84 -17.37
C VAL A 366 16.08 9.89 -17.47
N LYS A 367 17.25 10.27 -16.95
CA LYS A 367 18.44 9.41 -16.89
C LYS A 367 18.21 8.17 -16.01
N ALA A 368 17.55 8.32 -14.87
CA ALA A 368 17.26 7.20 -13.99
C ALA A 368 16.27 6.20 -14.62
N MET A 369 15.29 6.68 -15.40
CA MET A 369 14.30 5.85 -16.09
C MET A 369 14.88 5.02 -17.23
N ALA A 370 15.94 5.51 -17.89
CA ALA A 370 16.50 4.88 -19.09
C ALA A 370 16.88 3.41 -18.86
N GLY A 371 16.27 2.49 -19.64
CA GLY A 371 16.52 1.05 -19.54
C GLY A 371 15.89 0.37 -18.32
N ARG A 372 15.02 1.07 -17.59
CA ARG A 372 14.39 0.59 -16.34
C ARG A 372 12.89 0.80 -16.31
N VAL A 373 12.42 1.93 -16.83
CA VAL A 373 11.02 2.34 -16.71
C VAL A 373 10.42 2.52 -18.09
N ARG A 374 9.30 1.83 -18.31
CA ARG A 374 8.40 2.07 -19.44
C ARG A 374 7.26 2.96 -18.95
N LEU A 375 7.10 4.12 -19.57
CA LEU A 375 5.87 4.91 -19.43
C LEU A 375 4.77 4.20 -20.23
N LEU A 376 3.72 3.78 -19.54
CA LEU A 376 2.61 3.04 -20.10
C LEU A 376 1.63 3.98 -20.82
N GLY A 377 0.86 3.43 -21.74
CA GLY A 377 -0.15 4.16 -22.52
C GLY A 377 -0.84 3.25 -23.52
N GLY A 378 -1.50 3.85 -24.52
CA GLY A 378 -2.16 3.09 -25.59
C GLY A 378 -3.27 2.18 -25.04
N PRO A 379 -3.26 0.86 -25.32
CA PRO A 379 -4.25 -0.07 -24.78
C PRO A 379 -4.37 -0.08 -23.25
N LEU A 380 -3.30 0.29 -22.52
CA LEU A 380 -3.30 0.31 -21.05
C LEU A 380 -3.83 1.63 -20.46
N GLU A 381 -4.12 2.63 -21.30
CA GLU A 381 -4.65 3.92 -20.88
C GLU A 381 -5.92 3.84 -20.01
N PRO A 382 -6.87 2.93 -20.25
CA PRO A 382 -8.01 2.73 -19.36
C PRO A 382 -7.55 2.34 -17.94
N ALA A 383 -6.68 1.33 -17.81
CA ALA A 383 -6.20 0.87 -16.52
C ALA A 383 -5.43 1.96 -15.76
N LEU A 384 -4.61 2.76 -16.46
CA LEU A 384 -3.87 3.88 -15.87
C LEU A 384 -4.77 4.96 -15.25
N ARG A 385 -6.00 5.09 -15.75
CA ARG A 385 -7.01 6.02 -15.22
C ARG A 385 -8.04 5.34 -14.35
N GLY A 386 -7.82 4.08 -13.95
CA GLY A 386 -8.83 3.30 -13.24
C GLY A 386 -10.15 3.22 -14.02
N TRP A 387 -10.11 3.13 -15.34
CA TRP A 387 -11.28 3.10 -16.25
C TRP A 387 -12.24 4.28 -16.11
N ILE A 388 -11.82 5.39 -15.48
CA ILE A 388 -12.60 6.61 -15.42
C ILE A 388 -12.64 7.25 -16.83
N PRO A 389 -13.84 7.64 -17.33
CA PRO A 389 -13.96 8.33 -18.61
C PRO A 389 -13.13 9.63 -18.64
N LYS A 390 -12.50 9.93 -19.78
CA LYS A 390 -11.68 11.16 -19.96
C LYS A 390 -12.42 12.45 -19.60
N THR A 391 -13.73 12.49 -19.80
CA THR A 391 -14.59 13.66 -19.55
C THR A 391 -14.95 13.85 -18.07
N SER A 392 -14.63 12.88 -17.21
CA SER A 392 -15.07 12.82 -15.82
C SER A 392 -13.94 13.07 -14.82
N ALA A 393 -12.71 13.37 -15.28
CA ALA A 393 -11.63 13.75 -14.40
C ALA A 393 -11.92 15.12 -13.77
N PRO A 394 -11.85 15.26 -12.43
CA PRO A 394 -11.93 16.57 -11.79
C PRO A 394 -10.84 17.49 -12.38
N GLN A 395 -11.25 18.69 -12.82
CA GLN A 395 -10.31 19.72 -13.30
C GLN A 395 -9.45 20.28 -12.18
#